data_AF-A0A7X2SPQ8-F1
#
_entry.id   AF-A0A7X2SPQ8-F1
#
_cell.length_a   1.000
_cell.length_b   1.000
_cell.length_c   1.000
_cell.angle_alpha   90.00
_cell.angle_beta   90.00
_cell.angle_gamma   90.00
#
_symmetry.space_group_name_H-M   'P 1'
#
loop_
_entity.id
_entity.type
_entity.pdbx_description
1 polymer ?
#
loop_
_entity_poly.entity_id
_entity_poly.type
_entity_poly.pdbx_seq_one_letter_code
_entity_poly.pdbx_strand_id
1 'polypeptide(L)'
;MVATQVGIPGTTQVELPVVPPEAEQPSRFFFAVLSGVVFFAAYAPVTIGNKTIDALIYSVTYNGSYLAAEGIITIIVISIPPVKKALDYVKRMANSR
;
A
#
# COMPACT_ATOMS: atom_id res chain seq x y z
N MET A 1 -1.73 -27.11 40.80
CA MET A 1 -0.38 -26.51 40.83
C MET A 1 -0.52 -25.10 40.26
N VAL A 2 -0.50 -24.09 41.13
CA VAL A 2 -0.70 -22.69 40.74
C VAL A 2 0.64 -22.15 40.23
N ALA A 3 0.71 -21.78 38.95
CA ALA A 3 1.87 -21.08 38.40
C ALA A 3 1.71 -19.59 38.70
N THR A 4 2.37 -19.12 39.77
CA THR A 4 2.52 -17.69 40.07
C THR A 4 3.31 -17.04 38.95
N GLN A 5 2.65 -16.24 38.11
CA GLN A 5 3.30 -15.33 37.18
C GLN A 5 3.92 -14.18 37.98
N VAL A 6 5.24 -14.23 38.19
CA VAL A 6 6.02 -13.11 38.72
C VAL A 6 6.10 -12.05 37.62
N GLY A 7 5.26 -11.01 37.72
CA GLY A 7 5.33 -9.86 36.84
C GLY A 7 6.60 -9.05 37.13
N ILE A 8 7.49 -8.95 36.14
CA ILE A 8 8.61 -8.01 36.18
C ILE A 8 8.06 -6.61 35.92
N PRO A 9 8.12 -5.67 36.87
CA PRO A 9 7.67 -4.30 36.64
C PRO A 9 8.74 -3.56 35.84
N GLY A 10 8.42 -3.16 34.60
CA GLY A 10 9.26 -2.20 33.87
C GLY A 10 9.41 -2.36 32.35
N THR A 11 8.87 -3.39 31.71
CA THR A 11 8.88 -3.44 30.24
C THR A 11 7.64 -2.72 29.70
N THR A 12 7.74 -1.41 29.51
CA THR A 12 6.82 -0.66 28.65
C THR A 12 6.87 -1.32 27.27
N GLN A 13 5.84 -2.12 26.94
CA GLN A 13 5.62 -2.62 25.59
C GLN A 13 5.38 -1.38 24.73
N VAL A 14 6.39 -0.91 24.02
CA VAL A 14 6.19 0.09 22.96
C VAL A 14 5.44 -0.65 21.87
N GLU A 15 4.10 -0.59 21.94
CA GLU A 15 3.23 -1.07 20.88
C GLU A 15 3.58 -0.27 19.63
N LEU A 16 4.34 -0.88 18.72
CA LEU A 16 4.58 -0.31 17.41
C LEU A 16 3.20 -0.06 16.80
N PRO A 17 2.85 1.19 16.43
CA PRO A 17 1.57 1.45 15.82
C PRO A 17 1.48 0.57 14.58
N VAL A 18 0.60 -0.43 14.62
CA VAL A 18 0.27 -1.26 13.45
C VAL A 18 -0.48 -0.33 12.52
N VAL A 19 0.26 0.35 11.64
CA VAL A 19 -0.33 1.18 10.60
C VAL A 19 -1.14 0.24 9.72
N PRO A 20 -2.47 0.42 9.63
CA PRO A 20 -3.27 -0.42 8.76
C PRO A 20 -2.77 -0.27 7.32
N PRO A 21 -2.64 -1.35 6.54
CA PRO A 21 -2.08 -1.33 5.18
C PRO A 21 -2.86 -0.42 4.21
N GLU A 22 -4.06 0.00 4.62
CA GLU A 22 -4.91 0.94 3.90
C GLU A 22 -4.39 2.38 3.94
N ALA A 23 -3.61 2.76 4.96
CA ALA A 23 -3.09 4.12 5.14
C ALA A 23 -1.82 4.41 4.29
N GLU A 24 -1.14 3.38 3.79
CA GLU A 24 0.11 3.55 3.04
C GLU A 24 -0.14 3.99 1.59
N GLN A 25 -1.18 3.44 0.95
CA GLN A 25 -1.55 3.74 -0.44
C GLN A 25 -1.95 5.20 -0.72
N PRO A 26 -2.76 5.90 0.12
CA PRO A 26 -3.11 7.28 -0.14
C PRO A 26 -1.88 8.19 -0.09
N SER A 27 -0.89 7.89 0.76
CA SER A 27 0.36 8.66 0.80
C SER A 27 1.20 8.47 -0.46
N ARG A 28 1.42 7.22 -0.89
CA ARG A 28 2.15 6.90 -2.12
C ARG A 28 1.53 7.57 -3.34
N PHE A 29 0.21 7.43 -3.49
CA PHE A 29 -0.50 8.02 -4.62
C PHE A 29 -0.42 9.56 -4.60
N PHE A 30 -0.63 10.17 -3.44
CA PHE A 30 -0.58 11.62 -3.28
C PHE A 30 0.78 12.21 -3.68
N PHE A 31 1.88 11.65 -3.16
CA PHE A 31 3.23 12.14 -3.49
C PHE A 31 3.62 11.84 -4.94
N ALA A 32 3.18 10.71 -5.50
CA ALA A 32 3.38 10.40 -6.92
C ALA A 32 2.68 11.44 -7.81
N VAL A 33 1.42 11.78 -7.50
CA VAL A 33 0.68 12.80 -8.24
C VAL A 33 1.32 14.19 -8.09
N LEU A 34 1.68 14.58 -6.86
CA LEU A 34 2.32 15.87 -6.59
C LEU A 34 3.65 16.01 -7.34
N SER A 35 4.51 14.99 -7.28
CA SER A 35 5.78 14.99 -8.02
C SER A 35 5.56 15.02 -9.54
N GLY A 36 4.54 14.33 -10.04
CA GLY A 36 4.14 14.37 -11.46
C GLY A 36 3.73 15.77 -11.93
N VAL A 37 3.00 16.52 -11.10
CA VAL A 37 2.63 17.90 -11.42
C VAL A 37 3.85 18.83 -11.36
N VAL A 38 4.70 18.71 -10.35
CA VAL A 38 5.83 19.63 -10.15
C VAL A 38 6.96 19.39 -11.16
N PHE A 39 7.28 18.14 -11.47
CA PHE A 39 8.46 17.79 -12.27
C PHE A 39 8.15 17.26 -13.67
N PHE A 40 6.93 16.76 -13.91
CA PHE A 40 6.57 16.06 -15.15
C PHE A 40 5.45 16.75 -15.94
N ALA A 41 5.05 17.97 -15.58
CA ALA A 41 4.05 18.75 -16.31
C ALA A 41 4.39 18.96 -17.80
N ALA A 42 5.69 18.98 -18.16
CA ALA A 42 6.13 19.11 -19.54
C ALA A 42 5.74 17.92 -20.44
N TYR A 43 5.37 16.78 -19.86
CA TYR A 43 4.83 15.63 -20.59
C TYR A 43 3.30 15.66 -20.73
N ALA A 44 2.63 16.58 -20.03
CA ALA A 44 1.19 16.78 -20.11
C ALA A 44 0.64 17.43 -21.40
N PRO A 45 1.38 18.22 -22.22
CA PRO A 45 0.85 18.77 -23.46
C PRO A 45 0.72 17.68 -24.53
N VAL A 46 -0.17 16.74 -24.28
CA VAL A 46 -0.78 15.86 -25.28
C VAL A 46 -2.06 16.57 -25.70
N THR A 47 -2.07 17.07 -26.94
CA THR A 47 -3.28 17.64 -27.53
C THR A 47 -4.17 16.50 -28.00
N ILE A 48 -5.21 16.17 -27.22
CA ILE A 48 -6.25 15.23 -27.65
C ILE A 48 -7.36 16.07 -28.30
N GLY A 49 -7.36 16.12 -29.63
CA GLY A 49 -8.26 16.99 -30.39
C GLY A 49 -7.86 18.47 -30.29
N ASN A 50 -8.66 19.28 -29.60
CA ASN A 50 -8.46 20.72 -29.40
C ASN A 50 -8.38 21.11 -27.90
N LYS A 51 -8.17 20.14 -27.01
CA LYS A 51 -7.86 20.38 -25.59
C LYS A 51 -6.44 19.96 -25.24
N THR A 52 -5.72 20.85 -24.58
CA THR A 52 -4.48 20.54 -23.86
C THR A 52 -4.85 19.88 -22.54
N ILE A 53 -4.23 18.74 -22.23
CA ILE A 53 -4.43 18.04 -20.96
C ILE A 53 -3.71 18.83 -19.86
N ASP A 54 -4.42 19.14 -18.77
CA ASP A 54 -3.84 19.76 -17.57
C ASP A 54 -2.80 18.82 -16.93
N ALA A 55 -1.68 19.36 -16.46
CA ALA A 55 -0.65 18.61 -15.76
C ALA A 55 -1.19 17.78 -14.58
N LEU A 56 -2.21 18.27 -13.89
CA LEU A 56 -2.89 17.54 -12.82
C LEU A 56 -3.62 16.31 -13.36
N ILE A 57 -4.37 16.45 -14.45
CA ILE A 57 -5.12 15.33 -15.05
C ILE A 57 -4.13 14.29 -15.58
N TYR A 58 -3.08 14.73 -16.27
CA TYR A 58 -2.02 13.85 -16.75
C TYR A 58 -1.41 13.05 -15.59
N SER A 59 -0.98 13.73 -14.53
CA SER A 59 -0.33 13.10 -13.39
C SER A 59 -1.26 12.14 -12.64
N VAL A 60 -2.52 12.52 -12.41
CA VAL A 60 -3.52 11.67 -11.74
C VAL A 60 -3.80 10.41 -12.56
N THR A 61 -4.08 10.55 -13.85
CA THR A 61 -4.40 9.38 -14.70
C THR A 61 -3.18 8.49 -14.88
N TYR A 62 -2.00 9.07 -15.09
CA TYR A 62 -0.76 8.32 -15.24
C TYR A 62 -0.46 7.50 -13.98
N ASN A 63 -0.24 8.17 -12.83
CA ASN A 63 0.10 7.49 -11.58
C ASN A 63 -1.04 6.58 -11.10
N GLY A 64 -2.29 6.98 -11.33
CA GLY A 64 -3.48 6.23 -10.93
C GLY A 64 -3.60 4.94 -11.72
N SER A 65 -3.31 4.97 -13.02
CA SER A 65 -3.31 3.76 -13.86
C SER A 65 -2.24 2.75 -13.44
N TYR A 66 -1.03 3.21 -13.12
CA TYR A 66 0.03 2.35 -12.59
C TYR A 66 -0.37 1.70 -11.27
N LEU A 67 -0.87 2.51 -10.33
CA LEU A 67 -1.29 2.04 -9.01
C LEU A 67 -2.47 1.05 -9.10
N ALA A 68 -3.45 1.35 -9.95
CA ALA A 68 -4.60 0.47 -10.17
C ALA A 68 -4.18 -0.88 -10.77
N ALA A 69 -3.32 -0.86 -11.80
CA ALA A 69 -2.81 -2.08 -12.41
C ALA A 69 -2.01 -2.92 -11.40
N GLU A 70 -1.11 -2.30 -10.63
CA GLU A 70 -0.35 -2.95 -9.56
C GLU A 70 -1.29 -3.59 -8.52
N GLY A 71 -2.31 -2.86 -8.07
CA GLY A 71 -3.29 -3.35 -7.12
C GLY A 71 -4.06 -4.57 -7.67
N ILE A 72 -4.54 -4.49 -8.91
CA ILE A 72 -5.27 -5.60 -9.56
C ILE A 72 -4.38 -6.84 -9.66
N ILE A 73 -3.15 -6.69 -10.15
CA ILE A 73 -2.20 -7.80 -10.28
C ILE A 73 -1.91 -8.41 -8.91
N THR A 74 -1.72 -7.58 -7.88
CA THR A 74 -1.47 -8.07 -6.52
C THR A 74 -2.64 -8.88 -5.99
N ILE A 75 -3.87 -8.40 -6.14
CA ILE A 75 -5.08 -9.14 -5.74
C ILE A 75 -5.18 -10.48 -6.48
N ILE A 76 -4.88 -10.52 -7.78
CA ILE A 76 -4.85 -11.77 -8.55
C ILE A 76 -3.81 -12.72 -7.97
N VAL A 77 -2.57 -12.26 -7.77
CA VAL A 77 -1.46 -13.10 -7.28
C VAL A 77 -1.75 -13.69 -5.91
N ILE A 78 -2.23 -12.89 -4.95
CA ILE A 78 -2.54 -13.40 -3.60
C ILE A 78 -3.76 -14.35 -3.61
N SER A 79 -4.64 -14.22 -4.60
CA SER A 79 -5.82 -15.07 -4.76
C SER A 79 -5.50 -16.42 -5.41
N ILE A 80 -4.32 -16.59 -6.00
CA ILE A 80 -3.88 -17.86 -6.57
C ILE A 80 -3.80 -18.92 -5.45
N PRO A 81 -4.42 -20.11 -5.60
CA PRO A 81 -4.56 -21.06 -4.50
C PRO A 81 -3.24 -21.47 -3.82
N PRO A 82 -2.13 -21.71 -4.55
CA PRO A 82 -0.80 -21.89 -3.95
C PRO A 82 -0.37 -20.76 -3.01
N VAL A 83 -0.50 -19.50 -3.44
CA VAL A 83 -0.05 -18.31 -2.68
C VAL A 83 -0.92 -18.15 -1.44
N LYS A 84 -2.23 -18.25 -1.60
CA LYS A 84 -3.17 -18.17 -0.47
C LYS A 84 -2.88 -19.23 0.60
N LYS A 85 -2.66 -20.48 0.19
CA LYS A 85 -2.32 -21.58 1.12
C LYS A 85 -1.01 -21.33 1.87
N ALA A 86 0.00 -20.76 1.20
CA ALA A 86 1.26 -20.41 1.83
C ALA A 86 1.08 -19.30 2.88
N LEU A 87 0.31 -18.26 2.56
CA LEU A 87 -0.02 -17.19 3.50
C LEU A 87 -0.82 -17.72 4.71
N ASP A 88 -1.81 -18.58 4.48
CA ASP A 88 -2.59 -19.21 5.55
C ASP A 88 -1.71 -20.09 6.46
N TYR A 89 -0.75 -20.81 5.89
CA TYR A 89 0.22 -21.60 6.65
C TYR A 89 1.09 -20.71 7.56
N VAL A 90 1.65 -19.62 7.02
CA VAL A 90 2.44 -18.65 7.81
C VAL A 90 1.60 -18.00 8.90
N LYS A 91 0.35 -17.63 8.60
CA LYS A 91 -0.59 -17.08 9.59
C LYS A 91 -0.84 -18.06 10.73
N ARG A 92 -0.97 -19.36 10.46
CA ARG A 92 -1.13 -20.38 11.51
C ARG A 92 0.12 -20.49 12.37
N MET A 93 1.31 -20.53 11.77
CA MET A 93 2.58 -20.57 12.52
C MET A 93 2.72 -19.38 13.48
N ALA A 94 2.33 -18.18 13.05
CA ALA A 94 2.40 -16.97 13.87
C ALA A 94 1.42 -17.00 15.06
N ASN A 95 0.26 -17.66 14.92
CA ASN A 95 -0.79 -17.74 15.95
C ASN A 95 -0.75 -19.01 16.82
N SER A 96 0.17 -19.95 16.57
CA SER A 96 0.29 -21.22 17.33
C SER A 96 1.16 -21.10 18.59
N ARG A 97 1.14 -19.95 19.28
CA ARG A 97 1.82 -19.76 20.57
C ARG A 97 0.83 -19.81 21.72
#